data_AF-A0A1E3I5P1-F1
#
_entry.id   AF-A0A1E3I5P1-F1
#
_cell.length_a   1.000
_cell.length_b   1.000
_cell.length_c   1.000
_cell.angle_alpha   90.00
_cell.angle_beta   90.00
_cell.angle_gamma   90.00
#
_symmetry.space_group_name_H-M   'P 1'
#
loop_
_entity.id
_entity.type
_entity.pdbx_description
1 polymer ?
#
loop_
_entity_poly.entity_id
_entity_poly.type
_entity_poly.pdbx_seq_one_letter_code
_entity_poly.pdbx_strand_id
1 'polypeptide(L)'
;MRPSLSLLASASKPLPLSVSQASIQLIPPIPLYRRILRTHRLLPAEMRYMGDSYVKSEFRLTRSTDNPLHIIGFLSQWKLYLDEVESSVITPDGRKKGETVQWRGKKLDADAFERLSKEQVGQLYELMHATKDVWKSPEQLAKEASAADSSE
;
A
#
# COMPACT_ATOMS: atom_id res chain seq x y z
N MET A 1 -46.54 5.14 13.99
CA MET A 1 -46.49 5.45 12.54
C MET A 1 -45.18 6.16 12.25
N ARG A 2 -44.39 5.66 11.28
CA ARG A 2 -43.37 6.32 10.40
C ARG A 2 -42.51 7.48 10.99
N PRO A 3 -41.18 7.55 10.70
CA PRO A 3 -40.66 7.41 9.34
C PRO A 3 -39.34 6.63 9.20
N SER A 4 -39.22 5.91 8.09
CA SER A 4 -37.95 5.49 7.50
C SER A 4 -37.20 6.72 7.01
N LEU A 5 -36.00 6.97 7.52
CA LEU A 5 -35.11 8.00 6.97
C LEU A 5 -34.19 7.35 5.95
N SER A 6 -34.41 7.77 4.71
CA SER A 6 -33.66 7.48 3.51
C SER A 6 -32.15 7.65 3.70
N LEU A 7 -31.41 6.63 3.26
CA LEU A 7 -29.97 6.58 3.10
C LEU A 7 -29.50 7.74 2.22
N LEU A 8 -28.82 8.73 2.79
CA LEU A 8 -28.08 9.72 2.01
C LEU A 8 -26.61 9.30 1.97
N ALA A 9 -26.24 8.69 0.85
CA ALA A 9 -24.86 8.42 0.48
C ALA A 9 -24.08 9.75 0.47
N SER A 10 -23.20 9.93 1.45
CA SER A 10 -22.26 11.05 1.45
C SER A 10 -21.07 10.67 0.57
N ALA A 11 -20.84 11.50 -0.45
CA ALA A 11 -19.92 11.25 -1.54
C ALA A 11 -18.48 11.05 -1.06
N SER A 12 -17.86 9.94 -1.47
CA SER A 12 -16.41 9.80 -1.49
C SER A 12 -15.79 10.94 -2.30
N LYS A 13 -14.57 11.37 -1.93
CA LYS A 13 -13.67 12.29 -2.67
C LYS A 13 -13.96 12.26 -4.19
N PRO A 14 -14.08 13.42 -4.88
CA PRO A 14 -14.64 13.46 -6.23
C PRO A 14 -13.94 12.42 -7.10
N LEU A 15 -14.71 11.41 -7.54
CA LEU A 15 -14.25 10.52 -8.59
C LEU A 15 -13.86 11.38 -9.79
N PRO A 16 -12.82 11.00 -10.55
CA PRO A 16 -12.40 11.76 -11.70
C PRO A 16 -13.58 12.07 -12.61
N LEU A 17 -13.68 13.35 -12.95
CA LEU A 17 -14.52 13.93 -14.00
C LEU A 17 -14.59 12.96 -15.18
N SER A 18 -15.78 12.46 -15.54
CA SER A 18 -16.04 11.54 -16.64
C SER A 18 -15.20 10.24 -16.70
N VAL A 19 -15.89 9.09 -16.88
CA VAL A 19 -15.25 7.79 -17.17
C VAL A 19 -14.21 7.89 -18.31
N SER A 20 -14.48 8.77 -19.27
CA SER A 20 -13.58 9.07 -20.39
C SER A 20 -12.26 9.73 -19.94
N GLN A 21 -12.27 10.73 -19.05
CA GLN A 21 -11.01 11.37 -18.64
C GLN A 21 -10.22 10.50 -17.64
N ALA A 22 -10.92 9.70 -16.82
CA ALA A 22 -10.26 8.66 -16.00
C ALA A 22 -9.50 7.66 -16.88
N SER A 23 -10.10 7.24 -18.01
CA SER A 23 -9.49 6.29 -18.96
C SER A 23 -8.19 6.80 -19.60
N ILE A 24 -8.05 8.12 -19.79
CA ILE A 24 -6.87 8.75 -20.39
C ILE A 24 -5.63 8.65 -19.48
N GLN A 25 -5.82 8.56 -18.16
CA GLN A 25 -4.74 8.42 -17.17
C GLN A 25 -4.42 6.96 -16.83
N LEU A 26 -5.26 6.01 -17.28
CA LEU A 26 -5.20 4.61 -16.88
C LEU A 26 -4.26 3.80 -17.77
N ILE A 27 -3.37 3.04 -17.12
CA ILE A 27 -2.51 2.07 -17.81
C ILE A 27 -3.34 0.79 -18.03
N PRO A 28 -3.33 0.19 -19.24
CA PRO A 28 -4.07 -1.05 -19.46
C PRO A 28 -3.59 -2.18 -18.53
N PRO A 29 -4.45 -3.17 -18.20
CA PRO A 29 -4.17 -4.16 -17.14
C PRO A 29 -2.85 -4.92 -17.30
N ILE A 30 -2.59 -5.47 -18.50
CA ILE A 30 -1.39 -6.27 -18.77
C ILE A 30 -0.11 -5.41 -18.71
N PRO A 31 -0.03 -4.24 -19.37
CA PRO A 31 1.07 -3.31 -19.19
C PRO A 31 1.32 -2.90 -17.74
N LEU A 32 0.27 -2.59 -16.97
CA LEU A 32 0.38 -2.21 -15.56
C LEU A 32 0.99 -3.33 -14.72
N TYR A 33 0.41 -4.54 -14.84
CA TYR A 33 0.89 -5.75 -14.17
C TYR A 33 2.38 -6.02 -14.45
N ARG A 34 2.79 -5.96 -15.73
CA ARG A 34 4.19 -6.19 -16.11
C ARG A 34 5.12 -5.10 -15.59
N ARG A 35 4.67 -3.84 -15.55
CA ARG A 35 5.47 -2.72 -15.05
C ARG A 35 5.70 -2.85 -13.55
N ILE A 36 4.67 -3.15 -12.76
CA ILE A 36 4.78 -3.42 -11.32
C ILE A 36 5.83 -4.50 -11.03
N LEU A 37 5.73 -5.67 -11.69
CA LEU A 37 6.68 -6.76 -11.49
C LEU A 37 8.12 -6.42 -11.93
N ARG A 38 8.31 -5.48 -12.86
CA ARG A 38 9.65 -4.99 -13.22
C ARG A 38 10.18 -4.05 -12.15
N THR A 39 9.34 -3.16 -11.63
CA THR A 39 9.72 -2.22 -10.57
C THR A 39 10.08 -2.96 -9.27
N HIS A 40 9.37 -4.04 -8.94
CA HIS A 40 9.72 -4.91 -7.81
C HIS A 40 11.13 -5.52 -7.90
N ARG A 41 11.72 -5.61 -9.11
CA ARG A 41 13.11 -6.06 -9.30
C ARG A 41 14.16 -5.09 -8.74
N LEU A 42 13.72 -3.92 -8.30
CA LEU A 42 14.55 -2.91 -7.67
C LEU A 42 14.36 -2.86 -6.15
N LEU A 43 13.38 -3.60 -5.62
CA LEU A 43 13.13 -3.72 -4.18
C LEU A 43 14.04 -4.78 -3.54
N PRO A 44 14.26 -4.68 -2.21
CA PRO A 44 14.86 -5.75 -1.39
C PRO A 44 14.17 -7.11 -1.60
N ALA A 45 14.90 -8.20 -1.39
CA ALA A 45 14.46 -9.54 -1.77
C ALA A 45 13.15 -9.96 -1.09
N GLU A 46 13.03 -9.68 0.20
CA GLU A 46 11.88 -10.01 1.05
C GLU A 46 10.63 -9.25 0.58
N MET A 47 10.80 -7.95 0.31
CA MET A 47 9.74 -7.09 -0.21
C MET A 47 9.27 -7.52 -1.60
N ARG A 48 10.22 -7.87 -2.49
CA ARG A 48 9.89 -8.41 -3.82
C ARG A 48 9.10 -9.70 -3.70
N TYR A 49 9.54 -10.63 -2.86
CA TYR A 49 8.90 -11.93 -2.70
C TYR A 49 7.43 -11.77 -2.28
N MET A 50 7.20 -11.00 -1.22
CA MET A 50 5.85 -10.73 -0.71
C MET A 50 5.01 -9.96 -1.73
N GLY A 51 5.56 -8.90 -2.31
CA GLY A 51 4.85 -8.05 -3.28
C GLY A 51 4.48 -8.79 -4.56
N ASP A 52 5.39 -9.56 -5.14
CA ASP A 52 5.13 -10.34 -6.36
C ASP A 52 4.01 -11.38 -6.14
N SER A 53 4.01 -12.05 -4.98
CA SER A 53 2.98 -13.02 -4.64
C SER A 53 1.60 -12.36 -4.60
N TYR A 54 1.50 -11.22 -3.91
CA TYR A 54 0.25 -10.48 -3.76
C TYR A 54 -0.25 -9.89 -5.07
N VAL A 55 0.62 -9.24 -5.87
CA VAL A 55 0.24 -8.71 -7.19
C VAL A 55 -0.31 -9.82 -8.09
N LYS A 56 0.34 -10.99 -8.11
CA LYS A 56 -0.09 -12.13 -8.92
C LYS A 56 -1.44 -12.68 -8.47
N SER A 57 -1.71 -12.76 -7.17
CA SER A 57 -3.00 -13.24 -6.67
C SER A 57 -4.12 -12.28 -7.02
N GLU A 58 -3.94 -10.98 -6.76
CA GLU A 58 -4.97 -9.97 -6.99
C GLU A 58 -5.32 -9.82 -8.48
N PHE A 59 -4.32 -9.73 -9.36
CA PHE A 59 -4.60 -9.65 -10.80
C PHE A 59 -5.25 -10.92 -11.35
N ARG A 60 -5.00 -12.09 -10.73
CA ARG A 60 -5.66 -13.34 -11.10
C ARG A 60 -7.11 -13.36 -10.62
N LEU A 61 -7.38 -12.93 -9.39
CA LEU A 61 -8.73 -12.87 -8.80
C LEU A 61 -9.62 -11.89 -9.56
N THR A 62 -9.07 -10.76 -10.00
CA THR A 62 -9.84 -9.72 -10.70
C THR A 62 -9.95 -9.96 -12.22
N ARG A 63 -9.32 -11.01 -12.77
CA ARG A 63 -9.23 -11.26 -14.22
C ARG A 63 -10.60 -11.38 -14.92
N SER A 64 -11.60 -11.93 -14.25
CA SER A 64 -12.95 -12.17 -14.80
C SER A 64 -13.98 -11.13 -14.35
N THR A 65 -13.52 -9.97 -13.85
CA THR A 65 -14.44 -8.90 -13.45
C THR A 65 -14.87 -8.09 -14.67
N ASP A 66 -16.18 -7.95 -14.87
CA ASP A 66 -16.76 -7.18 -15.98
C ASP A 66 -17.34 -5.82 -15.53
N ASN A 67 -17.41 -5.56 -14.22
CA ASN A 67 -17.92 -4.29 -13.70
C ASN A 67 -16.94 -3.14 -14.02
N PRO A 68 -17.31 -2.17 -14.87
CA PRO A 68 -16.39 -1.12 -15.31
C PRO A 68 -15.91 -0.22 -14.18
N LEU A 69 -16.75 0.05 -13.16
CA LEU A 69 -16.34 0.84 -12.00
C LEU A 69 -15.30 0.11 -11.16
N HIS A 70 -15.46 -1.20 -11.00
CA HIS A 70 -14.49 -2.02 -10.28
C HIS A 70 -13.15 -2.07 -11.03
N ILE A 71 -13.17 -2.26 -12.35
CA ILE A 71 -11.97 -2.25 -13.19
C ILE A 71 -11.24 -0.91 -13.09
N ILE A 72 -11.96 0.21 -13.21
CA ILE A 72 -11.38 1.55 -13.10
C ILE A 72 -10.78 1.77 -11.71
N GLY A 73 -11.51 1.41 -10.65
CA GLY A 73 -11.02 1.51 -9.27
C GLY A 73 -9.75 0.68 -9.06
N PHE A 74 -9.76 -0.57 -9.49
CA PHE A 74 -8.63 -1.49 -9.40
C PHE A 74 -7.40 -0.92 -10.10
N LEU A 75 -7.50 -0.56 -11.38
CA LEU A 75 -6.37 -0.02 -12.14
C LEU A 75 -5.86 1.31 -11.59
N SER A 76 -6.75 2.16 -11.08
CA SER A 76 -6.35 3.43 -10.45
C SER A 76 -5.53 3.19 -9.18
N GLN A 77 -5.95 2.29 -8.30
CA GLN A 77 -5.21 1.95 -7.09
C GLN A 77 -3.85 1.33 -7.40
N TRP A 78 -3.80 0.41 -8.37
CA TRP A 78 -2.54 -0.22 -8.77
C TRP A 78 -1.57 0.73 -9.47
N LYS A 79 -2.08 1.74 -10.19
CA LYS A 79 -1.26 2.83 -10.73
C LYS A 79 -0.68 3.69 -9.60
N LEU A 80 -1.48 4.09 -8.62
CA LEU A 80 -0.98 4.84 -7.46
C LEU A 80 0.09 4.06 -6.69
N TYR A 81 -0.12 2.77 -6.47
CA TYR A 81 0.88 1.89 -5.88
C TYR A 81 2.16 1.85 -6.72
N LEU A 82 2.05 1.66 -8.03
CA LEU A 82 3.21 1.66 -8.93
C LEU A 82 4.00 2.98 -8.82
N ASP A 83 3.31 4.12 -8.87
CA ASP A 83 3.94 5.45 -8.80
C ASP A 83 4.67 5.64 -7.46
N GLU A 84 4.09 5.16 -6.35
CA GLU A 84 4.74 5.18 -5.04
C GLU A 84 6.00 4.31 -5.01
N VAL A 85 5.91 3.08 -5.52
CA VAL A 85 7.08 2.18 -5.61
C VAL A 85 8.16 2.82 -6.48
N GLU A 86 7.82 3.31 -7.68
CA GLU A 86 8.77 3.96 -8.59
C GLU A 86 9.44 5.18 -7.96
N SER A 87 8.70 6.03 -7.25
CA SER A 87 9.27 7.21 -6.57
C SER A 87 10.34 6.85 -5.52
N SER A 88 10.28 5.63 -4.97
CA SER A 88 11.24 5.16 -3.98
C SER A 88 12.51 4.59 -4.58
N VAL A 89 12.41 3.92 -5.74
CA VAL A 89 13.50 3.16 -6.39
C VAL A 89 14.10 3.88 -7.58
N ILE A 90 13.42 4.90 -8.13
CA ILE A 90 13.81 5.64 -9.34
C ILE A 90 13.88 7.13 -8.98
N THR A 91 15.00 7.77 -9.32
CA THR A 91 15.16 9.23 -9.21
C THR A 91 14.33 9.96 -10.28
N PRO A 92 13.95 11.23 -10.08
CA PRO A 92 13.23 12.01 -11.08
C PRO A 92 13.87 12.02 -12.48
N ASP A 93 15.20 11.91 -12.54
CA ASP A 93 15.99 11.85 -13.79
C ASP A 93 15.95 10.47 -14.49
N GLY A 94 15.11 9.55 -14.03
CA GLY A 94 14.94 8.21 -14.60
C GLY A 94 16.03 7.20 -14.23
N ARG A 95 17.00 7.58 -13.37
CA ARG A 95 18.05 6.67 -12.90
C ARG A 95 17.57 5.82 -11.73
N LYS A 96 18.10 4.60 -11.61
CA LYS A 96 17.87 3.75 -10.43
C LYS A 96 18.57 4.36 -9.24
N LYS A 97 17.86 4.51 -8.12
CA LYS A 97 18.46 4.82 -6.82
C LYS A 97 19.36 3.65 -6.44
N GLY A 98 20.58 3.92 -5.93
CA GLY A 98 21.65 2.92 -5.75
C GLY A 98 21.28 1.69 -4.90
N GLU A 99 22.23 0.76 -4.75
CA GLU A 99 22.03 -0.63 -4.26
C GLU A 99 21.20 -0.77 -2.97
N THR A 100 21.22 0.20 -2.06
CA THR A 100 20.45 0.14 -0.82
C THR A 100 19.23 1.06 -0.88
N VAL A 101 18.20 0.67 -1.64
CA VAL A 101 16.90 1.34 -1.56
C VAL A 101 16.29 1.05 -0.19
N GLN A 102 16.44 2.01 0.72
CA GLN A 102 15.80 2.01 2.03
C GLN A 102 14.32 2.36 1.86
N TRP A 103 13.49 1.36 1.53
CA TRP A 103 12.04 1.50 1.55
C TRP A 103 11.57 1.65 3.00
N ARG A 104 11.20 2.87 3.39
CA ARG A 104 10.68 3.18 4.73
C ARG A 104 9.15 3.12 4.83
N GLY A 105 8.47 2.86 3.72
CA GLY A 105 7.01 2.95 3.62
C GLY A 105 6.47 4.36 3.81
N LYS A 106 5.16 4.46 3.98
CA LYS A 106 4.41 5.70 4.21
C LYS A 106 3.64 5.58 5.53
N LYS A 107 3.50 6.70 6.25
CA LYS A 107 2.61 6.75 7.41
C LYS A 107 1.17 6.51 6.97
N LEU A 108 0.44 5.71 7.75
CA LEU A 108 -0.99 5.51 7.53
C LEU A 108 -1.71 6.85 7.75
N ASP A 109 -2.58 7.21 6.81
CA ASP A 109 -3.40 8.41 6.87
C ASP A 109 -4.43 8.32 8.01
N ALA A 110 -4.67 9.42 8.73
CA ALA A 110 -5.57 9.43 9.87
C ALA A 110 -7.00 9.03 9.45
N ASP A 111 -7.48 9.58 8.33
CA ASP A 111 -8.78 9.25 7.76
C ASP A 111 -8.88 7.76 7.39
N ALA A 112 -7.77 7.14 6.95
CA ALA A 112 -7.75 5.73 6.61
C ALA A 112 -7.78 4.85 7.86
N PHE A 113 -7.08 5.27 8.92
CA PHE A 113 -7.07 4.57 10.21
C PHE A 113 -8.44 4.59 10.88
N GLU A 114 -9.14 5.73 10.88
CA GLU A 114 -10.49 5.85 11.46
C GLU A 114 -11.54 4.98 10.76
N ARG A 115 -11.29 4.56 9.52
CA ARG A 115 -12.19 3.68 8.75
C ARG A 115 -11.99 2.20 9.02
N LEU A 116 -10.94 1.83 9.74
CA LEU A 116 -10.66 0.43 10.07
C LEU A 116 -11.71 -0.09 11.06
N SER A 117 -12.11 -1.35 10.89
CA SER A 117 -12.95 -2.03 11.88
C SER A 117 -12.18 -2.21 13.19
N LYS A 118 -12.90 -2.44 14.29
CA LYS A 118 -12.28 -2.71 15.60
C LYS A 118 -11.36 -3.92 15.53
N GLU A 119 -11.74 -4.97 14.81
CA GLU A 119 -10.91 -6.15 14.60
C GLU A 119 -9.64 -5.81 13.81
N GLN A 120 -9.74 -5.01 12.75
CA GLN A 120 -8.59 -4.59 11.93
C GLN A 120 -7.61 -3.73 12.74
N VAL A 121 -8.11 -2.83 13.58
CA VAL A 121 -7.28 -2.05 14.51
C VAL A 121 -6.55 -2.97 15.50
N GLY A 122 -7.25 -3.98 16.02
CA GLY A 122 -6.65 -5.01 16.89
C GLY A 122 -5.51 -5.77 16.19
N GLN A 123 -5.74 -6.25 14.97
CA GLN A 123 -4.71 -6.93 14.17
C GLN A 123 -3.49 -6.05 13.89
N LEU A 124 -3.72 -4.78 13.59
CA LEU A 124 -2.63 -3.82 13.36
C LEU A 124 -1.82 -3.60 14.65
N TYR A 125 -2.49 -3.57 15.80
CA TYR A 125 -1.84 -3.44 17.10
C TYR A 125 -1.01 -4.68 17.46
N GLU A 126 -1.53 -5.88 17.21
CA GLU A 126 -0.78 -7.14 17.39
C GLU A 126 0.46 -7.17 16.48
N LEU A 127 0.31 -6.78 15.21
CA LEU A 127 1.42 -6.70 14.27
C LEU A 127 2.49 -5.70 14.71
N MET A 128 2.08 -4.52 15.21
CA MET A 128 2.99 -3.51 15.75
C MET A 128 3.83 -4.07 16.90
N HIS A 129 3.21 -4.80 17.83
CA HIS A 129 3.93 -5.40 18.95
C HIS A 129 4.86 -6.53 18.52
N ALA A 130 4.38 -7.43 17.65
CA ALA A 130 5.17 -8.56 17.15
C ALA A 130 6.45 -8.11 16.40
N THR A 131 6.44 -6.91 15.84
CA THR A 131 7.56 -6.37 15.06
C THR A 131 8.42 -5.37 15.82
N LYS A 132 8.08 -5.02 17.07
CA LYS A 132 8.72 -3.93 17.83
C LYS A 132 10.24 -4.10 17.99
N ASP A 133 10.70 -5.33 18.21
CA ASP A 133 12.13 -5.62 18.41
C ASP A 133 12.86 -5.91 17.10
N VAL A 134 12.14 -6.17 16.01
CA VAL A 134 12.71 -6.41 14.67
C VAL A 134 13.31 -5.13 14.07
N TRP A 135 12.75 -3.97 14.42
CA TRP A 135 13.15 -2.67 13.86
C TRP A 135 14.18 -1.90 14.70
N LYS A 136 14.53 -2.40 15.89
CA LYS A 136 15.56 -1.77 16.73
C LYS A 136 16.94 -2.11 16.17
N SER A 137 17.82 -1.11 16.07
CA SER A 137 19.22 -1.39 15.73
C SER A 137 19.89 -2.19 16.86
N PRO A 138 20.94 -2.97 16.57
CA PRO A 138 21.72 -3.67 17.60
C PRO A 138 22.21 -2.72 18.70
N GLU A 139 22.56 -1.48 18.34
CA GLU A 139 22.97 -0.43 19.27
C GLU A 139 21.82 0.02 20.18
N GLN A 140 20.60 0.16 19.65
CA GLN A 140 19.41 0.53 20.44
C GLN A 140 19.04 -0.57 21.43
N LEU A 141 19.12 -1.83 21.02
CA LEU A 141 18.90 -2.99 21.89
C LEU A 141 19.94 -3.06 23.02
N ALA A 142 21.22 -2.86 22.69
CA ALA A 142 22.29 -2.84 23.69
C ALA A 142 22.11 -1.70 24.70
N LYS A 143 21.66 -0.52 24.23
CA LYS A 143 21.40 0.63 25.09
C LYS A 143 20.22 0.40 26.04
N GLU A 144 19.12 -0.17 25.54
CA GLU A 144 17.97 -0.55 26.39
C GLU A 144 18.32 -1.64 27.41
N ALA A 145 19.10 -2.65 27.01
CA ALA A 145 19.57 -3.69 27.92
C ALA A 145 20.47 -3.12 29.03
N SER A 146 21.40 -2.22 28.69
CA SER A 146 22.26 -1.56 29.68
C SER A 146 21.47 -0.64 30.64
N ALA A 147 20.41 0.00 30.14
CA ALA A 147 19.55 0.84 30.97
C ALA A 147 18.68 0.02 31.94
N ALA A 148 18.21 -1.15 31.49
CA ALA A 148 17.46 -2.08 32.33
C ALA A 148 18.31 -2.63 33.49
N ASP A 149 19.56 -3.03 33.21
CA ASP A 149 20.52 -3.58 34.20
C ASP A 149 20.97 -2.54 35.24
N SER A 150 20.94 -1.25 34.88
CA SER A 150 21.26 -0.14 35.82
C SER A 150 20.07 0.33 36.67
N SER A 151 18.89 -0.25 36.47
CA SER A 151 17.64 0.11 37.17
C SER A 151 17.21 -0.94 38.21
N GLU A 152 17.96 -2.04 38.34
CA GLU A 152 17.90 -3.03 39.44
C GLU A 152 18.99 -2.78 40.48
#